data_AF-A0A835T9R9-F1
#
_entry.id   AF-A0A835T9R9-F1
#
_cell.length_a   1.000
_cell.length_b   1.000
_cell.length_c   1.000
_cell.angle_alpha   90.00
_cell.angle_beta   90.00
_cell.angle_gamma   90.00
#
_symmetry.space_group_name_H-M   'P 1'
#
loop_
_entity.id
_entity.type
_entity.pdbx_description
1 polymer ?
#
loop_
_entity_poly.entity_id
_entity_poly.type
_entity_poly.pdbx_seq_one_letter_code
_entity_poly.pdbx_strand_id
1 'polypeptide(L)'
;MQRVGLSPGSRHEAAFLHPHAEKHGLRVLAINRPGVGRSSLPSAPAKYDFPTVVEAVRQLLDSAGLRRVVFMGTSGGGPYAAACAALLPERTAAVCLVASMTHTRNAPGLLRGMALSNRLGYLAINHAPRLCGGVMAAGTQLLQAAGALGLGPVAAAAAAAARQQAAREEGADRTEHARVQPGAGVMEGVGSSGGGAGVADRLQAGEQDGGRGGGRERGGGDAMASAAPPAGTPTAAVAAGNGGAVRRAAAGSALSEAATAAMLIAAGFSRADRLAVARAMRQQPELVALMAGSGTEALAQGLEGLWADMRLTSEPWGLPLERITAPTFVWQGTADLNVTPAMARHLAAAIPGAAGPGRLRLVPGAGHISLGLDHGAELVEQLAAALREQERQEAEL
;
A
#
# COMPACT_ATOMS: atom_id res chain seq x y z
N MET A 1 5.21 -12.76 -18.94
CA MET A 1 4.45 -11.68 -18.24
C MET A 1 4.44 -11.98 -16.75
N GLN A 2 5.45 -11.49 -16.03
CA GLN A 2 5.75 -11.93 -14.67
C GLN A 2 5.01 -11.08 -13.65
N ARG A 3 4.31 -11.75 -12.74
CA ARG A 3 3.40 -11.14 -11.76
C ARG A 3 3.89 -11.53 -10.36
N VAL A 4 4.19 -10.53 -9.54
CA VAL A 4 4.71 -10.64 -8.17
C VAL A 4 3.53 -10.60 -7.19
N GLY A 5 3.47 -11.54 -6.25
CA GLY A 5 2.43 -11.57 -5.23
C GLY A 5 2.99 -11.72 -3.80
N LEU A 6 2.91 -10.64 -3.03
CA LEU A 6 2.08 -10.48 -1.82
C LEU A 6 2.73 -10.17 -0.46
N SER A 7 2.54 -8.93 0.01
CA SER A 7 2.97 -8.48 1.35
C SER A 7 2.02 -8.96 2.46
N PRO A 8 2.49 -9.36 3.65
CA PRO A 8 1.66 -10.10 4.60
C PRO A 8 1.54 -9.44 5.99
N GLY A 9 1.22 -8.16 6.03
CA GLY A 9 0.52 -7.54 7.14
C GLY A 9 -0.88 -7.13 6.69
N SER A 10 -0.94 -6.12 5.81
CA SER A 10 -2.11 -5.71 5.02
C SER A 10 -1.69 -5.40 3.58
N ARG A 11 -2.67 -5.27 2.66
CA ARG A 11 -2.38 -4.91 1.25
C ARG A 11 -1.58 -3.61 1.11
N HIS A 12 -1.61 -2.72 2.11
CA HIS A 12 -0.91 -1.44 2.09
C HIS A 12 0.62 -1.59 2.14
N GLU A 13 1.14 -2.68 2.70
CA GLU A 13 2.58 -2.89 2.74
C GLU A 13 3.19 -3.15 1.35
N ALA A 14 2.37 -3.52 0.35
CA ALA A 14 2.84 -3.61 -1.03
C ALA A 14 3.33 -2.26 -1.58
N ALA A 15 2.93 -1.14 -0.99
CA ALA A 15 3.36 0.19 -1.43
C ALA A 15 4.86 0.44 -1.27
N PHE A 16 5.55 -0.26 -0.35
CA PHE A 16 7.02 -0.20 -0.26
C PHE A 16 7.68 -0.61 -1.57
N LEU A 17 7.08 -1.57 -2.27
CA LEU A 17 7.71 -2.25 -3.39
C LEU A 17 7.07 -1.88 -4.72
N HIS A 18 5.83 -1.42 -4.71
CA HIS A 18 5.07 -1.13 -5.92
C HIS A 18 5.79 -0.14 -6.87
N PRO A 19 6.32 1.02 -6.43
CA PRO A 19 7.04 1.92 -7.32
C PRO A 19 8.31 1.32 -7.92
N HIS A 20 8.95 0.38 -7.20
CA HIS A 20 10.14 -0.32 -7.68
C HIS A 20 9.76 -1.45 -8.65
N ALA A 21 8.67 -2.16 -8.38
CA ALA A 21 8.16 -3.23 -9.23
C ALA A 21 7.74 -2.70 -10.60
N GLU A 22 7.06 -1.55 -10.65
CA GLU A 22 6.63 -0.91 -11.90
C GLU A 22 7.80 -0.58 -12.83
N LYS A 23 8.94 -0.11 -12.28
CA LYS A 23 10.15 0.19 -13.06
C LYS A 23 10.72 -1.03 -13.78
N HIS A 24 10.43 -2.23 -13.29
CA HIS A 24 10.88 -3.49 -13.89
C HIS A 24 9.75 -4.22 -14.64
N GLY A 25 8.60 -3.57 -14.88
CA GLY A 25 7.46 -4.18 -15.56
C GLY A 25 6.78 -5.29 -14.74
N LEU A 26 7.03 -5.34 -13.43
CA LEU A 26 6.43 -6.31 -12.52
C LEU A 26 5.10 -5.78 -11.99
N ARG A 27 4.10 -6.64 -11.97
CA ARG A 27 2.79 -6.33 -11.37
C ARG A 27 2.74 -6.85 -9.94
N VAL A 28 2.30 -6.04 -9.00
CA VAL A 28 2.12 -6.46 -7.60
C VAL A 28 0.66 -6.77 -7.32
N LEU A 29 0.38 -8.01 -6.90
CA LEU A 29 -0.88 -8.37 -6.27
C LEU A 29 -0.72 -8.22 -4.75
N ALA A 30 -1.66 -7.54 -4.08
CA ALA A 30 -1.66 -7.27 -2.63
C ALA A 30 -2.99 -7.78 -2.01
N ILE A 31 -2.96 -8.71 -1.04
CA ILE A 31 -4.11 -9.39 -0.45
C ILE A 31 -4.07 -9.25 1.05
N ASN A 32 -5.26 -9.17 1.63
CA ASN A 32 -5.42 -9.31 3.06
C ASN A 32 -5.60 -10.80 3.40
N ARG A 33 -4.88 -11.26 4.43
CA ARG A 33 -5.07 -12.59 5.01
C ARG A 33 -6.46 -12.71 5.64
N PRO A 34 -7.00 -13.93 5.83
CA PRO A 34 -8.27 -14.08 6.52
C PRO A 34 -8.24 -13.43 7.91
N GLY A 35 -9.25 -12.63 8.23
CA GLY A 35 -9.35 -11.82 9.46
C GLY A 35 -8.65 -10.46 9.42
N VAL A 36 -8.02 -10.09 8.30
CA VAL A 36 -7.38 -8.77 8.09
C VAL A 36 -8.23 -7.94 7.13
N GLY A 37 -8.40 -6.65 7.42
CA GLY A 37 -9.08 -5.71 6.53
C GLY A 37 -10.50 -6.14 6.20
N ARG A 38 -10.75 -6.49 4.93
CA ARG A 38 -12.05 -6.94 4.43
C ARG A 38 -12.13 -8.45 4.18
N SER A 39 -11.06 -9.20 4.46
CA SER A 39 -11.04 -10.65 4.27
C SER A 39 -11.66 -11.33 5.49
N SER A 40 -12.73 -12.09 5.30
CA SER A 40 -13.42 -12.79 6.38
C SER A 40 -12.49 -13.76 7.12
N LEU A 41 -12.58 -13.82 8.44
CA LEU A 41 -11.98 -14.90 9.23
C LEU A 41 -12.87 -16.16 9.13
N PRO A 42 -12.31 -17.37 8.97
CA PRO A 42 -13.12 -18.59 8.98
C PRO A 42 -13.87 -18.75 10.30
N SER A 43 -15.16 -19.07 10.23
CA SER A 43 -16.06 -19.15 11.40
C SER A 43 -15.67 -20.23 12.42
N ALA A 44 -14.83 -21.20 12.00
CA ALA A 44 -14.23 -22.19 12.88
C ALA A 44 -12.72 -21.91 12.98
N PRO A 45 -12.21 -21.39 14.11
CA PRO A 45 -10.79 -21.10 14.29
C PRO A 45 -9.86 -22.31 14.09
N ALA A 46 -10.38 -23.53 14.32
CA ALA A 46 -9.68 -24.79 14.07
C ALA A 46 -9.41 -25.06 12.57
N LYS A 47 -10.02 -24.28 11.66
CA LYS A 47 -9.82 -24.36 10.20
C LYS A 47 -8.91 -23.23 9.68
N TYR A 48 -8.30 -22.42 10.55
CA TYR A 48 -7.32 -21.43 10.13
C TYR A 48 -5.92 -22.03 10.23
N ASP A 49 -5.44 -22.56 9.11
CA ASP A 49 -4.12 -23.16 8.95
C ASP A 49 -3.49 -22.76 7.60
N PHE A 50 -2.22 -23.13 7.40
CA PHE A 50 -1.51 -22.81 6.16
C PHE A 50 -2.19 -23.43 4.91
N PRO A 51 -2.56 -24.72 4.87
CA PRO A 51 -3.25 -25.30 3.72
C PRO A 51 -4.52 -24.54 3.32
N THR A 52 -5.34 -24.12 4.29
CA THR A 52 -6.56 -23.36 4.01
C THR A 52 -6.26 -22.00 3.38
N VAL A 53 -5.25 -21.29 3.88
CA VAL A 53 -4.83 -20.02 3.29
C VAL A 53 -4.23 -20.21 1.90
N VAL A 54 -3.41 -21.25 1.70
CA VAL A 54 -2.83 -21.59 0.39
C VAL A 54 -3.90 -21.93 -0.63
N GLU A 55 -4.95 -22.66 -0.23
CA GLU A 55 -6.07 -22.97 -1.12
C GLU A 55 -6.83 -21.72 -1.56
N ALA A 56 -7.05 -20.76 -0.65
CA ALA A 56 -7.62 -19.46 -1.02
C ALA A 56 -6.72 -18.68 -2.00
N VAL A 57 -5.39 -18.74 -1.80
CA VAL A 57 -4.42 -18.16 -2.74
C VAL A 57 -4.50 -18.86 -4.09
N ARG A 58 -4.56 -20.20 -4.14
CA ARG A 58 -4.70 -20.98 -5.38
C ARG A 58 -5.94 -20.55 -6.17
N GLN A 59 -7.08 -20.43 -5.51
CA GLN A 59 -8.33 -19.98 -6.15
C GLN A 59 -8.21 -18.55 -6.69
N LEU A 60 -7.55 -17.66 -5.96
CA LEU A 60 -7.26 -16.31 -6.44
C LEU A 60 -6.36 -16.34 -7.68
N LEU A 61 -5.29 -17.15 -7.67
CA LEU A 61 -4.41 -17.30 -8.82
C LEU A 61 -5.17 -17.82 -10.05
N ASP A 62 -5.98 -18.86 -9.88
CA ASP A 62 -6.77 -19.45 -10.96
C ASP A 62 -7.76 -18.42 -11.54
N SER A 63 -8.50 -17.69 -10.69
CA SER A 63 -9.45 -16.65 -11.15
C SER A 63 -8.79 -15.48 -11.87
N ALA A 64 -7.55 -15.14 -11.50
CA ALA A 64 -6.77 -14.08 -12.13
C ALA A 64 -5.97 -14.57 -13.36
N GLY A 65 -6.10 -15.84 -13.75
CA GLY A 65 -5.34 -16.45 -14.84
C GLY A 65 -3.83 -16.43 -14.58
N LEU A 66 -3.41 -16.58 -13.33
CA LEU A 66 -2.03 -16.55 -12.87
C LEU A 66 -1.46 -17.97 -12.80
N ARG A 67 -0.70 -18.37 -13.82
CA ARG A 67 -0.07 -19.70 -13.85
C ARG A 67 1.15 -19.84 -12.96
N ARG A 68 2.01 -18.82 -12.91
CA ARG A 68 3.25 -18.84 -12.12
C ARG A 68 3.54 -17.44 -11.60
N VAL A 69 3.87 -17.33 -10.31
CA VAL A 69 4.07 -16.06 -9.61
C VAL A 69 5.27 -16.11 -8.69
N VAL A 70 5.76 -14.95 -8.31
CA VAL A 70 6.68 -14.84 -7.17
C VAL A 70 5.87 -14.76 -5.90
N PHE A 71 6.11 -15.66 -4.95
CA PHE A 71 5.58 -15.53 -3.60
C PHE A 71 6.52 -14.67 -2.76
N MET A 72 6.04 -13.54 -2.29
CA MET A 72 6.79 -12.64 -1.43
C MET A 72 6.17 -12.64 -0.04
N GLY A 73 6.96 -12.34 0.98
CA GLY A 73 6.44 -12.20 2.34
C GLY A 73 7.39 -11.43 3.24
N THR A 74 6.86 -10.39 3.89
CA THR A 74 7.57 -9.57 4.86
C THR A 74 7.18 -9.96 6.28
N SER A 75 8.12 -10.17 7.21
CA SER A 75 7.77 -10.40 8.62
C SER A 75 6.78 -11.56 8.80
N GLY A 76 5.60 -11.29 9.38
CA GLY A 76 4.56 -12.25 9.73
C GLY A 76 3.98 -13.08 8.58
N GLY A 77 4.25 -12.77 7.31
CA GLY A 77 3.89 -13.71 6.25
C GLY A 77 4.93 -14.03 5.21
N GLY A 78 6.19 -13.87 5.57
CA GLY A 78 7.15 -14.85 5.08
C GLY A 78 6.72 -16.31 5.36
N PRO A 79 6.14 -16.67 6.52
CA PRO A 79 5.53 -17.98 6.74
C PRO A 79 4.48 -18.37 5.67
N TYR A 80 3.59 -17.45 5.29
CA TYR A 80 2.57 -17.70 4.26
C TYR A 80 3.16 -17.80 2.85
N ALA A 81 4.17 -16.99 2.53
CA ALA A 81 4.90 -17.09 1.27
C ALA A 81 5.62 -18.44 1.15
N ALA A 82 6.27 -18.88 2.23
CA ALA A 82 6.90 -20.19 2.31
C ALA A 82 5.87 -21.33 2.21
N ALA A 83 4.70 -21.19 2.84
CA ALA A 83 3.61 -22.15 2.71
C ALA A 83 3.11 -22.27 1.26
N CYS A 84 2.86 -21.14 0.59
CA CYS A 84 2.46 -21.14 -0.82
C CYS A 84 3.52 -21.81 -1.69
N ALA A 85 4.80 -21.49 -1.48
CA ALA A 85 5.88 -22.08 -2.25
C ALA A 85 6.04 -23.59 -2.03
N ALA A 86 5.88 -24.05 -0.79
CA ALA A 86 5.99 -25.46 -0.42
C ALA A 86 4.82 -26.31 -0.92
N LEU A 87 3.61 -25.72 -0.96
CA LEU A 87 2.36 -26.43 -1.29
C LEU A 87 1.87 -26.19 -2.72
N LEU A 88 2.38 -25.18 -3.42
CA LEU A 88 2.11 -24.87 -4.84
C LEU A 88 3.44 -24.72 -5.63
N PRO A 89 4.34 -25.71 -5.62
CA PRO A 89 5.64 -25.60 -6.26
C PRO A 89 5.54 -25.29 -7.76
N GLU A 90 4.53 -25.83 -8.44
CA GLU A 90 4.27 -25.60 -9.86
C GLU A 90 3.78 -24.18 -10.18
N ARG A 91 3.24 -23.47 -9.17
CA ARG A 91 2.86 -22.05 -9.28
C ARG A 91 4.00 -21.11 -8.89
N THR A 92 5.15 -21.63 -8.44
CA THR A 92 6.22 -20.82 -7.85
C THR A 92 7.32 -20.50 -8.87
N ALA A 93 7.46 -19.23 -9.24
CA ALA A 93 8.57 -18.74 -10.06
C ALA A 93 9.82 -18.50 -9.22
N ALA A 94 9.62 -17.81 -8.10
CA ALA A 94 10.62 -17.51 -7.09
C ALA A 94 9.93 -17.23 -5.75
N VAL A 95 10.72 -17.14 -4.68
CA VAL A 95 10.26 -16.76 -3.33
C VAL A 95 11.10 -15.59 -2.83
N CYS A 96 10.47 -14.62 -2.17
CA CYS A 96 11.19 -13.51 -1.52
C CYS A 96 10.73 -13.33 -0.08
N LEU A 97 11.60 -13.62 0.87
CA LEU A 97 11.38 -13.54 2.31
C LEU A 97 12.12 -12.32 2.86
N VAL A 98 11.38 -11.31 3.32
CA VAL A 98 11.93 -9.99 3.71
C VAL A 98 11.72 -9.77 5.20
N ALA A 99 12.78 -9.68 5.98
CA ALA A 99 12.69 -9.65 7.44
C ALA A 99 11.72 -10.74 7.96
N SER A 100 11.75 -11.94 7.38
CA SER A 100 10.71 -12.96 7.52
C SER A 100 10.76 -13.65 8.87
N MET A 101 9.59 -13.76 9.51
CA MET A 101 9.44 -14.59 10.68
C MET A 101 9.69 -16.07 10.39
N THR A 102 10.14 -16.79 11.40
CA THR A 102 10.02 -18.25 11.48
C THR A 102 9.29 -18.64 12.77
N HIS A 103 8.97 -19.93 12.94
CA HIS A 103 8.34 -20.44 14.15
C HIS A 103 9.13 -20.05 15.40
N THR A 104 8.41 -19.78 16.49
CA THR A 104 9.01 -19.31 17.75
C THR A 104 8.86 -20.31 18.88
N ARG A 105 7.82 -21.15 18.85
CA ARG A 105 7.62 -22.20 19.83
C ARG A 105 8.73 -23.24 19.69
N ASN A 106 9.27 -23.68 20.84
CA ASN A 106 10.39 -24.63 20.92
C ASN A 106 11.70 -24.15 20.26
N ALA A 107 11.81 -22.86 19.93
CA ALA A 107 12.99 -22.27 19.29
C ALA A 107 13.49 -21.00 20.01
N PRO A 108 13.73 -21.02 21.34
CA PRO A 108 14.06 -19.81 22.11
C PRO A 108 15.34 -19.12 21.66
N GLY A 109 16.26 -19.85 21.02
CA GLY A 109 17.48 -19.29 20.44
C GLY A 109 17.22 -18.29 19.31
N LEU A 110 16.13 -18.47 18.55
CA LEU A 110 15.76 -17.59 17.43
C LEU A 110 15.21 -16.23 17.89
N LEU A 111 14.77 -16.14 19.16
CA LEU A 111 14.30 -14.90 19.77
C LEU A 111 15.44 -14.04 20.33
N ARG A 112 16.68 -14.56 20.37
CA ARG A 112 17.84 -13.81 20.89
C ARG A 112 18.17 -12.66 19.93
N GLY A 113 18.16 -11.44 20.46
CA GLY A 113 18.42 -10.22 19.69
C GLY A 113 17.16 -9.40 19.38
N MET A 114 15.96 -9.94 19.64
CA MET A 114 14.73 -9.13 19.61
C MET A 114 14.73 -8.09 20.73
N ALA A 115 14.00 -7.00 20.50
CA ALA A 115 13.61 -6.06 21.55
C ALA A 115 12.90 -6.81 22.69
N LEU A 116 13.11 -6.36 23.93
CA LEU A 116 12.56 -7.02 25.11
C LEU A 116 11.03 -7.14 25.05
N SER A 117 10.33 -6.09 24.61
CA SER A 117 8.88 -6.08 24.43
C SER A 117 8.40 -7.20 23.51
N ASN A 118 9.01 -7.30 22.32
CA ASN A 118 8.67 -8.30 21.31
C ASN A 118 9.01 -9.72 21.80
N ARG A 119 10.18 -9.88 22.42
CA ARG A 119 10.61 -11.17 22.98
C ARG A 119 9.65 -11.67 24.05
N LEU A 120 9.23 -10.80 24.96
CA LEU A 120 8.24 -11.14 25.99
C LEU A 120 6.88 -11.46 25.37
N GLY A 121 6.48 -10.72 24.32
CA GLY A 121 5.28 -11.02 23.54
C GLY A 121 5.29 -12.44 22.98
N TYR A 122 6.34 -12.84 22.26
CA TYR A 122 6.45 -14.20 21.73
C TYR A 122 6.56 -15.28 22.81
N LEU A 123 7.23 -15.00 23.93
CA LEU A 123 7.23 -15.92 25.06
C LEU A 123 5.83 -16.11 25.65
N ALA A 124 5.03 -15.05 25.75
CA ALA A 124 3.65 -15.14 26.21
C ALA A 124 2.78 -15.94 25.22
N ILE A 125 2.92 -15.72 23.91
CA ILE A 125 2.23 -16.50 22.87
C ILE A 125 2.59 -17.99 22.98
N ASN A 126 3.89 -18.29 23.14
CA ASN A 126 4.40 -19.64 23.20
C ASN A 126 3.95 -20.37 24.49
N HIS A 127 3.98 -19.71 25.65
CA HIS A 127 3.81 -20.39 26.95
C HIS A 127 2.45 -20.17 27.61
N ALA A 128 1.73 -19.11 27.24
CA ALA A 128 0.42 -18.78 27.81
C ALA A 128 -0.63 -18.43 26.73
N PRO A 129 -0.81 -19.26 25.67
CA PRO A 129 -1.67 -18.92 24.54
C PRO A 129 -3.13 -18.70 24.93
N ARG A 130 -3.65 -19.39 25.96
CA ARG A 130 -5.01 -19.17 26.45
C ARG A 130 -5.20 -17.78 27.06
N LEU A 131 -4.21 -17.31 27.82
CA LEU A 131 -4.23 -15.97 28.41
C LEU A 131 -4.16 -14.90 27.32
N CYS A 132 -3.21 -15.04 26.38
CA CYS A 132 -3.09 -14.12 25.24
C CYS A 132 -4.38 -14.07 24.41
N GLY A 133 -4.97 -15.24 24.10
CA GLY A 133 -6.24 -15.30 23.40
C GLY A 133 -7.37 -14.59 24.15
N GLY A 134 -7.46 -14.75 25.47
CA GLY A 134 -8.43 -14.04 26.31
C GLY A 134 -8.25 -12.52 26.29
N VAL A 135 -7.00 -12.03 26.38
CA VAL A 135 -6.69 -10.59 26.30
C VAL A 135 -7.06 -10.02 24.93
N MET A 136 -6.75 -10.74 23.85
CA MET A 136 -7.08 -10.32 22.48
C MET A 136 -8.60 -10.28 22.26
N ALA A 137 -9.34 -11.28 22.76
CA ALA A 137 -10.80 -11.31 22.68
C ALA A 137 -11.45 -10.15 23.45
N ALA A 138 -10.98 -9.88 24.67
CA ALA A 138 -11.45 -8.73 25.45
C ALA A 138 -11.14 -7.39 24.75
N GLY A 139 -9.95 -7.28 24.15
CA GLY A 139 -9.57 -6.12 23.35
C GLY A 139 -10.46 -5.92 22.11
N THR A 140 -10.85 -7.00 21.42
CA THR A 140 -11.82 -6.95 20.33
C THR A 140 -13.16 -6.40 20.80
N GLN A 141 -13.69 -6.91 21.91
CA GLN A 141 -14.97 -6.44 22.47
C GLN A 141 -14.90 -4.95 22.83
N LEU A 142 -13.79 -4.50 23.41
CA LEU A 142 -13.58 -3.09 23.72
C LEU A 142 -13.52 -2.23 22.46
N LEU A 143 -12.79 -2.66 21.42
CA LEU A 143 -12.71 -1.95 20.14
C LEU A 143 -14.07 -1.86 19.44
N GLN A 144 -14.86 -2.93 19.48
CA GLN A 144 -16.21 -2.97 18.93
C GLN A 144 -17.16 -2.05 19.70
N ALA A 145 -17.11 -2.07 21.03
CA ALA A 145 -17.91 -1.20 21.88
C ALA A 145 -17.55 0.28 21.66
N ALA A 146 -16.25 0.61 21.61
CA ALA A 146 -15.79 1.95 21.29
C ALA A 146 -16.26 2.38 19.88
N GLY A 147 -16.13 1.50 18.88
CA GLY A 147 -16.59 1.76 17.51
C GLY A 147 -18.08 2.01 17.42
N ALA A 148 -18.91 1.24 18.14
CA ALA A 148 -20.37 1.45 18.22
C ALA A 148 -20.73 2.81 18.86
N LEU A 149 -19.86 3.33 19.73
CA LEU A 149 -19.99 4.66 20.34
C LEU A 149 -19.33 5.77 19.51
N GLY A 150 -18.80 5.47 18.31
CA GLY A 150 -18.08 6.43 17.47
C GLY A 150 -16.70 6.83 18.00
N LEU A 151 -16.17 6.09 18.98
CA LEU A 151 -14.89 6.32 19.63
C LEU A 151 -13.82 5.39 19.05
N GLY A 152 -12.61 5.93 18.83
CA GLY A 152 -11.43 5.15 18.49
C GLY A 152 -10.99 5.19 17.02
N PRO A 153 -9.80 4.64 16.72
CA PRO A 153 -9.11 4.84 15.45
C PRO A 153 -9.84 4.23 14.24
N VAL A 154 -10.59 3.13 14.44
CA VAL A 154 -11.39 2.50 13.37
C VAL A 154 -12.62 3.36 13.03
N ALA A 155 -13.33 3.89 14.03
CA ALA A 155 -14.44 4.83 13.82
C ALA A 155 -13.97 6.14 13.18
N ALA A 156 -12.82 6.66 13.63
CA ALA A 156 -12.19 7.83 13.05
C ALA A 156 -11.80 7.61 11.57
N ALA A 157 -11.24 6.44 11.25
CA ALA A 157 -10.89 6.07 9.89
C ALA A 157 -12.11 5.81 8.99
N ALA A 158 -13.16 5.18 9.50
CA ALA A 158 -14.43 5.01 8.79
C ALA A 158 -15.07 6.38 8.49
N ALA A 159 -15.07 7.31 9.45
CA ALA A 159 -15.54 8.68 9.27
C ALA A 159 -14.66 9.48 8.30
N ALA A 160 -13.35 9.21 8.23
CA ALA A 160 -12.45 9.81 7.24
C ALA A 160 -12.68 9.25 5.83
N ALA A 161 -12.88 7.93 5.71
CA ALA A 161 -13.19 7.27 4.44
C ALA A 161 -14.54 7.73 3.87
N ALA A 162 -15.58 7.83 4.71
CA ALA A 162 -16.89 8.37 4.31
C ALA A 162 -16.78 9.82 3.82
N ARG A 163 -15.96 10.66 4.48
CA ARG A 163 -15.68 12.04 4.03
C ARG A 163 -14.94 12.09 2.70
N GLN A 164 -13.98 11.19 2.47
CA GLN A 164 -13.27 11.10 1.18
C GLN A 164 -14.18 10.61 0.04
N GLN A 165 -15.09 9.68 0.33
CA GLN A 165 -16.08 9.20 -0.63
C GLN A 165 -17.04 10.33 -1.05
N ALA A 166 -17.60 11.05 -0.08
CA ALA A 166 -18.47 12.20 -0.31
C ALA A 166 -17.76 13.31 -1.13
N ALA A 167 -16.50 13.60 -0.81
CA ALA A 167 -15.71 14.59 -1.56
C ALA A 167 -15.40 14.16 -3.01
N ARG A 168 -15.33 12.85 -3.30
CA ARG A 168 -15.18 12.33 -4.67
C ARG A 168 -16.47 12.41 -5.46
N GLU A 169 -17.61 12.16 -4.81
CA GLU A 169 -18.94 12.29 -5.41
C GLU A 169 -19.26 13.76 -5.73
N GLU A 170 -18.98 14.69 -4.80
CA GLU A 170 -19.11 16.14 -5.05
C GLU A 170 -18.11 16.67 -6.09
N GLY A 171 -16.92 16.07 -6.19
CA GLY A 171 -15.92 16.40 -7.20
C GLY A 171 -16.32 15.91 -8.60
N ALA A 172 -16.91 14.71 -8.69
CA ALA A 172 -17.42 14.13 -9.92
C ALA A 172 -18.59 14.95 -10.49
N ASP A 173 -19.51 15.39 -9.63
CA ASP A 173 -20.68 16.20 -9.98
C ASP A 173 -20.29 17.60 -10.52
N ARG A 174 -19.19 18.18 -10.01
CA ARG A 174 -18.62 19.43 -10.57
C ARG A 174 -17.95 19.25 -11.93
N THR A 175 -17.37 18.09 -12.23
CA THR A 175 -16.83 17.77 -13.56
C THR A 175 -17.91 17.41 -14.58
N GLU A 176 -19.06 16.88 -14.16
CA GLU A 176 -20.23 16.68 -15.03
C GLU A 176 -20.94 18.00 -15.33
N HIS A 177 -21.13 18.87 -14.34
CA HIS A 177 -21.73 20.20 -14.57
C HIS A 177 -20.84 21.15 -15.39
N ALA A 178 -19.51 20.94 -15.43
CA ALA A 178 -18.60 21.70 -16.29
C ALA A 178 -18.63 21.25 -17.77
N ARG A 179 -19.30 20.14 -18.11
CA ARG A 179 -19.40 19.62 -19.50
C ARG A 179 -20.71 19.95 -20.21
N VAL A 180 -21.64 20.66 -19.58
CA VAL A 180 -22.90 21.07 -20.22
C VAL A 180 -23.09 22.59 -20.13
N GLN A 181 -22.48 23.31 -21.08
CA GLN A 181 -23.05 24.55 -21.60
C GLN A 181 -23.16 24.42 -23.12
N PRO A 182 -24.38 24.38 -23.69
CA PRO A 182 -24.56 24.52 -25.13
C PRO A 182 -24.61 26.01 -25.51
N GLY A 183 -23.74 26.43 -26.43
CA GLY A 183 -23.83 27.72 -27.11
C GLY A 183 -24.67 27.60 -28.38
N ALA A 184 -25.72 28.43 -28.44
CA ALA A 184 -26.33 29.06 -29.62
C ALA A 184 -26.72 28.21 -30.86
N GLY A 185 -28.04 28.13 -31.11
CA GLY A 185 -28.66 28.09 -32.46
C GLY A 185 -29.87 29.03 -32.42
N VAL A 186 -29.81 30.23 -33.02
CA VAL A 186 -30.12 30.56 -34.42
C VAL A 186 -31.53 30.13 -34.83
N MET A 187 -32.37 31.15 -35.07
CA MET A 187 -33.63 31.05 -35.79
C MET A 187 -33.39 30.64 -37.23
N GLU A 188 -34.15 29.68 -37.74
CA GLU A 188 -34.58 29.69 -39.15
C GLU A 188 -36.02 29.19 -39.26
N GLY A 189 -36.83 30.06 -39.87
CA GLY A 189 -38.11 29.69 -40.43
C GLY A 189 -38.04 29.67 -41.94
N VAL A 190 -39.14 29.17 -42.50
CA VAL A 190 -39.58 29.21 -43.90
C VAL A 190 -39.12 28.02 -44.75
N GLY A 191 -40.14 27.31 -45.23
CA GLY A 191 -39.98 26.12 -46.05
C GLY A 191 -40.04 26.38 -47.56
N SER A 192 -40.25 25.26 -48.24
CA SER A 192 -40.63 25.06 -49.65
C SER A 192 -39.51 25.10 -50.70
N SER A 193 -39.20 23.89 -51.17
CA SER A 193 -39.06 23.47 -52.58
C SER A 193 -38.19 24.31 -53.52
N GLY A 194 -37.17 23.67 -54.10
CA GLY A 194 -36.55 24.09 -55.35
C GLY A 194 -35.25 23.35 -55.60
N GLY A 195 -35.24 22.47 -56.59
CA GLY A 195 -34.07 21.67 -56.93
C GLY A 195 -33.00 22.41 -57.74
N GLY A 196 -31.89 21.71 -57.96
CA GLY A 196 -31.08 21.85 -59.17
C GLY A 196 -29.81 22.69 -59.06
N ALA A 197 -28.70 21.98 -58.82
CA ALA A 197 -27.40 22.09 -59.48
C ALA A 197 -26.66 23.45 -59.58
N GLY A 198 -25.41 23.44 -59.11
CA GLY A 198 -24.28 23.68 -60.01
C GLY A 198 -23.24 24.75 -59.65
N VAL A 199 -22.08 24.27 -59.17
CA VAL A 199 -20.71 24.59 -59.63
C VAL A 199 -20.08 25.98 -59.33
N ALA A 200 -18.96 25.88 -58.58
CA ALA A 200 -17.67 26.62 -58.62
C ALA A 200 -17.68 28.15 -58.33
N ASP A 201 -16.61 28.82 -57.91
CA ASP A 201 -15.19 28.50 -57.75
C ASP A 201 -14.57 29.53 -56.76
N ARG A 202 -13.62 29.06 -55.95
CA ARG A 202 -12.27 29.62 -55.66
C ARG A 202 -11.93 31.06 -55.22
N LEU A 203 -10.89 31.03 -54.34
CA LEU A 203 -9.68 31.89 -54.18
C LEU A 203 -9.76 33.08 -53.20
N GLN A 204 -9.04 33.00 -52.06
CA GLN A 204 -7.69 33.59 -51.74
C GLN A 204 -7.77 35.08 -51.36
N ALA A 205 -6.93 35.71 -50.52
CA ALA A 205 -5.85 35.41 -49.58
C ALA A 205 -5.44 36.76 -48.92
N GLY A 206 -4.53 36.74 -47.92
CA GLY A 206 -3.66 37.88 -47.51
C GLY A 206 -4.13 38.63 -46.25
N GLU A 207 -3.40 38.58 -45.12
CA GLU A 207 -2.24 39.45 -44.75
C GLU A 207 -2.66 40.88 -44.35
N GLN A 208 -2.11 41.65 -43.40
CA GLN A 208 -1.01 41.58 -42.42
C GLN A 208 -1.14 42.86 -41.53
N ASP A 209 -0.46 42.87 -40.37
CA ASP A 209 0.08 44.05 -39.62
C ASP A 209 -0.88 45.15 -39.11
N GLY A 210 -0.67 45.89 -38.01
CA GLY A 210 0.41 46.09 -37.05
C GLY A 210 0.15 47.42 -36.29
N GLY A 211 0.70 47.61 -35.08
CA GLY A 211 1.11 48.96 -34.62
C GLY A 211 0.26 49.76 -33.59
N ARG A 212 0.63 49.62 -32.30
CA ARG A 212 1.03 50.64 -31.27
C ARG A 212 0.26 51.96 -31.01
N GLY A 213 0.15 52.24 -29.70
CA GLY A 213 0.34 53.56 -29.03
C GLY A 213 -0.96 54.23 -28.55
N GLY A 214 -1.11 54.87 -27.39
CA GLY A 214 -0.23 55.23 -26.27
C GLY A 214 -0.75 56.50 -25.56
N GLY A 215 -0.78 56.51 -24.22
CA GLY A 215 -0.87 57.71 -23.35
C GLY A 215 -2.28 58.27 -23.05
N ARG A 216 -2.53 59.08 -22.02
CA ARG A 216 -2.02 59.31 -20.64
C ARG A 216 -2.89 60.48 -20.07
N GLU A 217 -2.90 60.64 -18.73
CA GLU A 217 -3.34 61.83 -17.94
C GLU A 217 -4.85 62.03 -17.66
N ARG A 218 -5.34 62.65 -16.57
CA ARG A 218 -4.92 63.06 -15.20
C ARG A 218 -6.16 63.68 -14.50
N GLY A 219 -6.21 63.63 -13.15
CA GLY A 219 -6.93 64.56 -12.23
C GLY A 219 -8.44 64.31 -12.06
N GLY A 220 -9.11 64.51 -10.92
CA GLY A 220 -8.80 65.02 -9.57
C GLY A 220 -10.13 65.43 -8.89
N GLY A 221 -10.24 65.37 -7.55
CA GLY A 221 -11.19 66.18 -6.74
C GLY A 221 -12.47 65.54 -6.16
N ASP A 222 -12.42 65.26 -4.85
CA ASP A 222 -13.37 65.52 -3.73
C ASP A 222 -14.90 65.21 -3.73
N ALA A 223 -15.28 64.62 -2.58
CA ALA A 223 -16.47 64.86 -1.73
C ALA A 223 -17.73 63.96 -1.81
N MET A 224 -17.90 63.17 -0.73
CA MET A 224 -19.08 62.96 0.15
C MET A 224 -20.43 62.40 -0.37
N ALA A 225 -20.85 61.37 0.39
CA ALA A 225 -22.22 60.96 0.78
C ALA A 225 -22.99 59.88 -0.03
N SER A 226 -23.19 58.74 0.67
CA SER A 226 -24.45 58.01 0.86
C SER A 226 -25.29 57.55 -0.35
N ALA A 227 -25.31 56.24 -0.60
CA ALA A 227 -26.50 55.35 -0.66
C ALA A 227 -26.21 54.07 -1.48
N ALA A 228 -26.95 53.00 -1.17
CA ALA A 228 -26.70 51.58 -1.46
C ALA A 228 -27.01 51.13 -2.93
N PRO A 229 -26.83 49.84 -3.31
CA PRO A 229 -26.22 49.37 -4.58
C PRO A 229 -27.23 49.10 -5.72
N PRO A 230 -26.77 48.73 -6.94
CA PRO A 230 -26.74 47.29 -7.29
C PRO A 230 -25.59 46.85 -8.24
N ALA A 231 -25.62 45.55 -8.53
CA ALA A 231 -24.62 44.67 -9.14
C ALA A 231 -24.19 44.94 -10.60
N GLY A 232 -22.97 44.48 -10.94
CA GLY A 232 -22.48 44.29 -12.33
C GLY A 232 -20.95 44.16 -12.45
N THR A 233 -20.46 42.93 -12.65
CA THR A 233 -19.05 42.51 -12.98
C THR A 233 -18.65 42.88 -14.44
N PRO A 234 -17.40 42.69 -14.99
CA PRO A 234 -16.31 41.76 -14.57
C PRO A 234 -14.82 42.18 -14.81
N THR A 235 -13.91 41.27 -14.43
CA THR A 235 -12.49 41.05 -14.83
C THR A 235 -11.40 41.88 -14.11
N ALA A 236 -10.24 41.35 -13.68
CA ALA A 236 -9.48 40.18 -14.13
C ALA A 236 -8.56 39.58 -13.04
N ALA A 237 -8.40 38.25 -13.10
CA ALA A 237 -7.18 37.46 -12.88
C ALA A 237 -6.52 37.38 -11.48
N VAL A 238 -5.95 36.26 -11.02
CA VAL A 238 -5.94 34.82 -11.36
C VAL A 238 -5.17 34.15 -10.20
N ALA A 239 -5.52 32.91 -9.89
CA ALA A 239 -4.74 31.88 -9.17
C ALA A 239 -4.50 32.01 -7.65
N ALA A 240 -5.46 31.48 -6.89
CA ALA A 240 -5.17 30.79 -5.62
C ALA A 240 -6.16 29.62 -5.43
N GLY A 241 -6.12 28.65 -6.36
CA GLY A 241 -7.04 27.52 -6.39
C GLY A 241 -6.64 26.39 -5.44
N ASN A 242 -7.47 26.13 -4.42
CA ASN A 242 -7.82 24.84 -3.81
C ASN A 242 -6.75 23.84 -3.31
N GLY A 243 -5.45 24.08 -3.46
CA GLY A 243 -4.41 23.16 -2.99
C GLY A 243 -4.34 22.99 -1.46
N GLY A 244 -4.78 24.00 -0.69
CA GLY A 244 -4.69 23.98 0.77
C GLY A 244 -5.78 23.16 1.48
N ALA A 245 -6.96 23.01 0.88
CA ALA A 245 -8.06 22.25 1.47
C ALA A 245 -7.89 20.74 1.26
N VAL A 246 -7.43 20.33 0.07
CA VAL A 246 -7.12 18.92 -0.25
C VAL A 246 -5.93 18.40 0.57
N ARG A 247 -4.91 19.24 0.80
CA ARG A 247 -3.79 18.91 1.71
C ARG A 247 -4.20 18.72 3.17
N ARG A 248 -5.23 19.44 3.64
CA ARG A 248 -5.75 19.32 5.02
C ARG A 248 -6.71 18.14 5.18
N ALA A 249 -7.46 17.77 4.14
CA ALA A 249 -8.36 16.61 4.16
C ALA A 249 -7.62 15.26 4.11
N ALA A 250 -6.42 15.20 3.50
CA ALA A 250 -5.55 14.02 3.56
C ALA A 250 -4.79 13.90 4.91
N ALA A 251 -4.79 14.95 5.73
CA ALA A 251 -4.11 15.03 7.02
C ALA A 251 -5.03 14.67 8.20
N GLY A 252 -5.81 13.61 8.06
CA GLY A 252 -6.50 12.96 9.19
C GLY A 252 -5.48 12.32 10.13
N SER A 253 -4.87 13.15 10.99
CA SER A 253 -3.90 12.85 12.05
C SER A 253 -2.66 12.04 11.63
N ALA A 254 -1.80 12.59 10.77
CA ALA A 254 -0.40 12.15 10.77
C ALA A 254 0.23 12.57 12.12
N LEU A 255 0.67 11.59 12.91
CA LEU A 255 1.41 11.83 14.15
C LEU A 255 2.65 12.69 13.87
N SER A 256 3.04 13.54 14.81
CA SER A 256 4.31 14.29 14.70
C SER A 256 5.50 13.33 14.60
N GLU A 257 6.62 13.76 14.00
CA GLU A 257 7.83 12.92 13.93
C GLU A 257 8.25 12.39 15.32
N ALA A 258 8.11 13.21 16.36
CA ALA A 258 8.42 12.83 17.74
C ALA A 258 7.45 11.77 18.28
N ALA A 259 6.14 11.92 18.04
CA ALA A 259 5.13 10.95 18.46
C ALA A 259 5.29 9.61 17.72
N THR A 260 5.53 9.66 16.41
CA THR A 260 5.86 8.48 15.59
C THR A 260 7.12 7.80 16.11
N ALA A 261 8.19 8.54 16.41
CA ALA A 261 9.42 7.98 16.95
C ALA A 261 9.20 7.30 18.31
N ALA A 262 8.41 7.90 19.21
CA ALA A 262 8.06 7.32 20.50
C ALA A 262 7.28 6.00 20.34
N MET A 263 6.29 5.95 19.43
CA MET A 263 5.57 4.72 19.11
C MET A 263 6.49 3.63 18.55
N LEU A 264 7.40 3.98 17.65
CA LEU A 264 8.37 3.03 17.10
C LEU A 264 9.31 2.49 18.17
N ILE A 265 9.74 3.30 19.15
CA ILE A 265 10.53 2.83 20.30
C ILE A 265 9.72 1.81 21.12
N ALA A 266 8.48 2.14 21.46
CA ALA A 266 7.61 1.26 22.24
C ALA A 266 7.36 -0.09 21.53
N ALA A 267 7.20 -0.05 20.20
CA ALA A 267 7.06 -1.23 19.36
C ALA A 267 8.40 -1.95 19.05
N GLY A 268 9.51 -1.53 19.65
CA GLY A 268 10.80 -2.23 19.54
C GLY A 268 11.52 -2.01 18.22
N PHE A 269 11.17 -1.00 17.42
CA PHE A 269 11.89 -0.69 16.18
C PHE A 269 13.23 -0.01 16.44
N SER A 270 14.21 -0.36 15.60
CA SER A 270 15.60 0.05 15.74
C SER A 270 15.80 1.56 15.51
N ARG A 271 16.99 2.08 15.83
CA ARG A 271 17.34 3.46 15.47
C ARG A 271 17.33 3.67 13.95
N ALA A 272 17.77 2.66 13.19
CA ALA A 272 17.76 2.71 11.73
C ALA A 272 16.33 2.89 11.19
N ASP A 273 15.37 2.14 11.75
CA ASP A 273 13.96 2.24 11.37
C ASP A 273 13.38 3.62 11.65
N ARG A 274 13.67 4.19 12.83
CA ARG A 274 13.19 5.53 13.19
C ARG A 274 13.76 6.60 12.26
N LEU A 275 15.04 6.50 11.90
CA LEU A 275 15.67 7.43 10.97
C LEU A 275 15.09 7.28 9.56
N ALA A 276 14.86 6.06 9.09
CA ALA A 276 14.26 5.81 7.79
C ALA A 276 12.82 6.33 7.71
N VAL A 277 11.99 6.06 8.73
CA VAL A 277 10.62 6.59 8.80
C VAL A 277 10.62 8.10 8.87
N ALA A 278 11.49 8.73 9.66
CA ALA A 278 11.58 10.19 9.72
C ALA A 278 11.99 10.80 8.37
N ARG A 279 12.93 10.19 7.64
CA ARG A 279 13.25 10.61 6.25
C ARG A 279 12.04 10.45 5.33
N ALA A 280 11.38 9.30 5.37
CA ALA A 280 10.20 9.02 4.55
C ALA A 280 9.04 9.99 4.86
N MET A 281 8.83 10.39 6.12
CA MET A 281 7.83 11.40 6.47
C MET A 281 8.08 12.75 5.79
N ARG A 282 9.35 13.12 5.56
CA ARG A 282 9.72 14.37 4.87
C ARG A 282 9.72 14.24 3.36
N GLN A 283 10.12 13.09 2.82
CA GLN A 283 10.37 12.91 1.39
C GLN A 283 9.23 12.21 0.66
N GLN A 284 8.47 11.36 1.34
CA GLN A 284 7.42 10.49 0.81
C GLN A 284 6.25 10.37 1.81
N PRO A 285 5.63 11.50 2.22
CA PRO A 285 4.57 11.49 3.23
C PRO A 285 3.37 10.63 2.86
N GLU A 286 3.06 10.50 1.57
CA GLU A 286 2.02 9.62 1.05
C GLU A 286 2.30 8.13 1.32
N LEU A 287 3.55 7.70 1.16
CA LEU A 287 3.95 6.32 1.47
C LEU A 287 3.78 6.04 2.97
N VAL A 288 4.23 6.97 3.83
CA VAL A 288 4.10 6.81 5.28
C VAL A 288 2.64 6.83 5.74
N ALA A 289 1.81 7.69 5.16
CA ALA A 289 0.38 7.72 5.45
C ALA A 289 -0.31 6.40 5.08
N LEU A 290 0.05 5.84 3.93
CA LEU A 290 -0.47 4.55 3.48
C LEU A 290 0.02 3.40 4.38
N MET A 291 1.28 3.42 4.83
CA MET A 291 1.78 2.49 5.83
C MET A 291 1.04 2.60 7.16
N ALA A 292 0.78 3.82 7.63
CA ALA A 292 0.03 4.04 8.87
C ALA A 292 -1.41 3.47 8.75
N GLY A 293 -2.02 3.58 7.57
CA GLY A 293 -3.32 2.97 7.26
C GLY A 293 -3.33 1.44 7.34
N SER A 294 -2.17 0.77 7.21
CA SER A 294 -2.04 -0.68 7.38
C SER A 294 -2.50 -1.15 8.76
N GLY A 295 -2.16 -0.41 9.81
CA GLY A 295 -2.54 -0.75 11.19
C GLY A 295 -4.06 -0.66 11.40
N THR A 296 -4.67 0.41 10.90
CA THR A 296 -6.13 0.57 10.94
C THR A 296 -6.83 -0.52 10.15
N GLU A 297 -6.36 -0.86 8.96
CA GLU A 297 -6.96 -1.93 8.16
C GLU A 297 -6.81 -3.29 8.85
N ALA A 298 -5.66 -3.59 9.44
CA ALA A 298 -5.44 -4.83 10.16
C ALA A 298 -6.40 -5.01 11.34
N LEU A 299 -6.83 -3.91 11.96
CA LEU A 299 -7.74 -3.88 13.11
C LEU A 299 -9.21 -3.70 12.73
N ALA A 300 -9.54 -3.61 11.44
CA ALA A 300 -10.90 -3.29 10.99
C ALA A 300 -11.97 -4.29 11.47
N GLN A 301 -11.58 -5.56 11.67
CA GLN A 301 -12.46 -6.63 12.16
C GLN A 301 -12.24 -6.96 13.66
N GLY A 302 -11.38 -6.20 14.35
CA GLY A 302 -10.92 -6.50 15.72
C GLY A 302 -9.56 -7.21 15.74
N LEU A 303 -9.24 -7.84 16.88
CA LEU A 303 -7.94 -8.47 17.15
C LEU A 303 -7.91 -9.98 16.91
N GLU A 304 -9.06 -10.61 16.61
CA GLU A 304 -9.16 -12.07 16.49
C GLU A 304 -8.35 -12.62 15.32
N GLY A 305 -8.41 -11.97 14.15
CA GLY A 305 -7.61 -12.36 12.99
C GLY A 305 -6.11 -12.23 13.25
N LEU A 306 -5.70 -11.14 13.89
CA LEU A 306 -4.31 -10.93 14.29
C LEU A 306 -3.85 -12.00 15.29
N TRP A 307 -4.69 -12.38 16.26
CA TRP A 307 -4.38 -13.45 17.21
C TRP A 307 -4.24 -14.81 16.53
N ALA A 308 -5.18 -15.17 15.64
CA ALA A 308 -5.12 -16.41 14.89
C ALA A 308 -3.81 -16.52 14.08
N ASP A 309 -3.43 -15.41 13.44
CA ASP A 309 -2.20 -15.28 12.67
C ASP A 309 -0.94 -15.40 13.52
N MET A 310 -0.85 -14.66 14.62
CA MET A 310 0.27 -14.72 15.55
C MET A 310 0.44 -16.11 16.15
N ARG A 311 -0.68 -16.80 16.46
CA ARG A 311 -0.64 -18.17 16.95
C ARG A 311 -0.13 -19.13 15.87
N LEU A 312 -0.73 -19.12 14.68
CA LEU A 312 -0.37 -20.04 13.60
C LEU A 312 1.12 -19.89 13.20
N THR A 313 1.60 -18.66 13.07
CA THR A 313 2.98 -18.38 12.66
C THR A 313 4.02 -18.67 13.75
N SER A 314 3.61 -18.69 15.02
CA SER A 314 4.48 -19.03 16.16
C SER A 314 4.66 -20.53 16.38
N GLU A 315 3.66 -21.34 16.02
CA GLU A 315 3.74 -22.81 16.10
C GLU A 315 4.75 -23.39 15.10
N PRO A 316 5.31 -24.59 15.33
CA PRO A 316 6.00 -25.33 14.29
C PRO A 316 5.04 -25.59 13.12
N TRP A 317 5.39 -25.13 11.92
CA TRP A 317 4.42 -25.03 10.82
C TRP A 317 4.02 -26.36 10.20
N GLY A 318 4.83 -27.41 10.35
CA GLY A 318 4.63 -28.68 9.65
C GLY A 318 4.71 -28.56 8.12
N LEU A 319 5.27 -27.46 7.61
CA LEU A 319 5.44 -27.22 6.18
C LEU A 319 6.70 -27.92 5.65
N PRO A 320 6.64 -28.55 4.47
CA PRO A 320 7.78 -29.22 3.86
C PRO A 320 8.68 -28.20 3.14
N LEU A 321 9.40 -27.36 3.91
CA LEU A 321 10.26 -26.29 3.36
C LEU A 321 11.35 -26.82 2.44
N GLU A 322 11.77 -28.07 2.64
CA GLU A 322 12.72 -28.80 1.79
C GLU A 322 12.23 -29.02 0.36
N ARG A 323 10.91 -28.85 0.10
CA ARG A 323 10.35 -28.92 -1.26
C ARG A 323 10.48 -27.62 -2.04
N ILE A 324 10.89 -26.53 -1.39
CA ILE A 324 11.04 -25.22 -2.04
C ILE A 324 12.37 -25.20 -2.81
N THR A 325 12.33 -25.62 -4.07
CA THR A 325 13.48 -25.61 -5.00
C THR A 325 13.57 -24.36 -5.84
N ALA A 326 12.46 -23.61 -5.97
CA ALA A 326 12.43 -22.34 -6.69
C ALA A 326 13.41 -21.33 -6.08
N PRO A 327 14.06 -20.46 -6.88
CA PRO A 327 14.98 -19.44 -6.38
C PRO A 327 14.36 -18.65 -5.22
N THR A 328 15.00 -18.71 -4.05
CA THR A 328 14.49 -18.12 -2.81
C THR A 328 15.45 -17.07 -2.28
N PHE A 329 14.99 -15.82 -2.21
CA PHE A 329 15.76 -14.69 -1.71
C PHE A 329 15.34 -14.39 -0.28
N VAL A 330 16.27 -14.47 0.67
CA VAL A 330 16.07 -14.16 2.07
C VAL A 330 16.83 -12.88 2.41
N TRP A 331 16.11 -11.78 2.63
CA TRP A 331 16.67 -10.48 2.97
C TRP A 331 16.41 -10.15 4.43
N GLN A 332 17.43 -9.69 5.14
CA GLN A 332 17.31 -9.39 6.56
C GLN A 332 18.24 -8.25 6.99
N GLY A 333 17.72 -7.29 7.74
CA GLY A 333 18.52 -6.25 8.36
C GLY A 333 19.26 -6.77 9.59
N THR A 334 20.53 -6.44 9.75
CA THR A 334 21.32 -6.90 10.93
C THR A 334 20.99 -6.16 12.22
N ALA A 335 20.33 -5.00 12.12
CA ALA A 335 19.87 -4.19 13.26
C ALA A 335 18.38 -4.38 13.55
N ASP A 336 17.74 -5.37 12.92
CA ASP A 336 16.34 -5.70 13.15
C ASP A 336 16.14 -6.29 14.55
N LEU A 337 15.26 -5.65 15.31
CA LEU A 337 14.88 -6.01 16.68
C LEU A 337 13.48 -6.64 16.77
N ASN A 338 12.78 -6.80 15.65
CA ASN A 338 11.49 -7.47 15.55
C ASN A 338 11.68 -8.90 15.04
N VAL A 339 12.46 -9.08 13.97
CA VAL A 339 12.80 -10.38 13.38
C VAL A 339 14.32 -10.51 13.32
N THR A 340 14.87 -11.59 13.88
CA THR A 340 16.31 -11.66 14.09
C THR A 340 17.07 -12.19 12.87
N PRO A 341 18.36 -11.85 12.69
CA PRO A 341 19.23 -12.50 11.72
C PRO A 341 19.32 -14.03 11.86
N ALA A 342 19.08 -14.56 13.06
CA ALA A 342 19.03 -16.01 13.27
C ALA A 342 17.82 -16.65 12.58
N MET A 343 16.67 -15.97 12.54
CA MET A 343 15.47 -16.45 11.83
C MET A 343 15.70 -16.53 10.31
N ALA A 344 16.33 -15.51 9.72
CA ALA A 344 16.68 -15.51 8.30
C ALA A 344 17.66 -16.64 7.94
N ARG A 345 18.69 -16.86 8.76
CA ARG A 345 19.62 -17.99 8.58
C ARG A 345 18.93 -19.33 8.72
N HIS A 346 18.01 -19.46 9.68
CA HIS A 346 17.24 -20.68 9.89
C HIS A 346 16.37 -21.01 8.66
N LEU A 347 15.66 -20.03 8.09
CA LEU A 347 14.87 -20.21 6.88
C LEU A 347 15.75 -20.54 5.66
N ALA A 348 16.85 -19.82 5.46
CA ALA A 348 17.75 -20.07 4.34
C ALA A 348 18.39 -21.47 4.40
N ALA A 349 18.68 -21.98 5.60
CA ALA A 349 19.20 -23.34 5.78
C ALA A 349 18.16 -24.43 5.50
N ALA A 350 16.87 -24.15 5.76
CA ALA A 350 15.78 -25.11 5.55
C ALA A 350 15.27 -25.16 4.11
N ILE A 351 15.58 -24.15 3.28
CA ILE A 351 15.03 -23.98 1.93
C ILE A 351 16.13 -24.21 0.87
N PRO A 352 16.10 -25.32 0.11
CA PRO A 352 17.11 -25.58 -0.92
C PRO A 352 17.26 -24.47 -1.96
N GLY A 353 16.14 -23.84 -2.36
CA GLY A 353 16.12 -22.70 -3.27
C GLY A 353 16.90 -21.47 -2.78
N ALA A 354 17.27 -21.42 -1.49
CA ALA A 354 18.05 -20.35 -0.87
C ALA A 354 19.56 -20.67 -0.76
N ALA A 355 20.02 -21.84 -1.21
CA ALA A 355 21.43 -22.25 -1.07
C ALA A 355 22.40 -21.54 -2.05
N GLY A 356 21.87 -20.90 -3.10
CA GLY A 356 22.67 -20.23 -4.13
C GLY A 356 23.40 -18.96 -3.65
N PRO A 357 24.44 -18.51 -4.38
CA PRO A 357 25.15 -17.28 -4.06
C PRO A 357 24.21 -16.07 -4.06
N GLY A 358 24.33 -15.22 -3.04
CA GLY A 358 23.51 -14.02 -2.89
C GLY A 358 22.03 -14.27 -2.58
N ARG A 359 21.62 -15.51 -2.27
CA ARG A 359 20.23 -15.84 -1.90
C ARG A 359 19.90 -15.48 -0.47
N LEU A 360 20.82 -15.66 0.48
CA LEU A 360 20.73 -15.05 1.81
C LEU A 360 21.50 -13.74 1.83
N ARG A 361 20.83 -12.64 2.17
CA ARG A 361 21.42 -11.32 2.26
C ARG A 361 21.13 -10.66 3.60
N LEU A 362 22.20 -10.49 4.37
CA LEU A 362 22.19 -9.73 5.62
C LEU A 362 22.66 -8.31 5.32
N VAL A 363 21.77 -7.33 5.46
CA VAL A 363 22.05 -5.91 5.17
C VAL A 363 22.55 -5.22 6.43
N PRO A 364 23.84 -4.82 6.47
CA PRO A 364 24.43 -4.23 7.67
C PRO A 364 23.72 -2.94 8.08
N GLY A 365 23.34 -2.84 9.35
CA GLY A 365 22.74 -1.64 9.93
C GLY A 365 21.28 -1.38 9.57
N ALA A 366 20.72 -2.09 8.60
CA ALA A 366 19.28 -2.03 8.32
C ALA A 366 18.49 -2.68 9.48
N GLY A 367 17.38 -2.04 9.84
CA GLY A 367 16.35 -2.54 10.76
C GLY A 367 15.18 -3.17 10.01
N HIS A 368 14.04 -3.34 10.70
CA HIS A 368 12.87 -4.02 10.16
C HIS A 368 12.19 -3.25 9.01
N ILE A 369 11.91 -1.96 9.23
CA ILE A 369 11.21 -1.09 8.28
C ILE A 369 12.19 -0.49 7.27
N SER A 370 13.36 -0.08 7.77
CA SER A 370 14.43 0.50 6.95
C SER A 370 14.94 -0.47 5.88
N LEU A 371 14.86 -1.78 6.10
CA LEU A 371 15.13 -2.77 5.06
C LEU A 371 14.23 -2.57 3.83
N GLY A 372 12.93 -2.35 4.03
CA GLY A 372 11.99 -2.10 2.92
C GLY A 372 12.16 -0.70 2.32
N LEU A 373 12.24 0.33 3.17
CA LEU A 373 12.32 1.74 2.72
C LEU A 373 13.63 2.08 2.00
N ASP A 374 14.76 1.64 2.54
CA ASP A 374 16.07 2.04 2.03
C ASP A 374 16.64 1.04 0.99
N HIS A 375 16.19 -0.23 1.02
CA HIS A 375 16.72 -1.30 0.15
C HIS A 375 15.67 -1.98 -0.74
N GLY A 376 14.42 -1.50 -0.74
CA GLY A 376 13.35 -2.07 -1.58
C GLY A 376 13.68 -2.05 -3.08
N ALA A 377 14.33 -1.00 -3.57
CA ALA A 377 14.76 -0.91 -4.97
C ALA A 377 15.71 -2.05 -5.36
N GLU A 378 16.74 -2.27 -4.55
CA GLU A 378 17.77 -3.28 -4.80
C GLU A 378 17.20 -4.71 -4.71
N LEU A 379 16.30 -4.92 -3.75
CA LEU A 379 15.57 -6.18 -3.60
C LEU A 379 14.76 -6.51 -4.85
N VAL A 380 13.99 -5.54 -5.36
CA VAL A 380 13.18 -5.74 -6.56
C VAL A 380 14.05 -5.90 -7.80
N GLU A 381 15.15 -5.17 -7.90
CA GLU A 381 16.11 -5.31 -9.01
C GLU A 381 16.71 -6.72 -9.05
N GLN A 382 17.13 -7.26 -7.90
CA GLN A 382 17.64 -8.63 -7.80
C GLN A 382 16.59 -9.66 -8.22
N LEU A 383 15.35 -9.48 -7.76
CA LEU A 383 14.24 -10.35 -8.14
C LEU A 383 13.98 -10.31 -9.65
N ALA A 384 13.90 -9.11 -10.22
CA ALA A 384 13.66 -8.92 -11.64
C ALA A 384 14.78 -9.51 -12.50
N ALA A 385 16.03 -9.40 -12.07
CA ALA A 385 17.18 -10.00 -12.76
C ALA A 385 17.10 -11.53 -12.78
N ALA A 386 16.75 -12.15 -11.64
CA ALA A 386 16.61 -13.59 -11.54
C ALA A 386 15.46 -14.12 -12.42
N LEU A 387 14.34 -13.40 -12.45
CA LEU A 387 13.21 -13.75 -13.28
C LEU A 387 13.49 -13.63 -14.78
N ARG A 388 14.27 -12.63 -15.21
CA ARG A 388 14.73 -12.50 -16.61
C ARG A 388 15.68 -13.63 -17.00
N GLU A 389 16.54 -14.06 -16.08
CA GLU A 389 17.44 -15.19 -16.32
C GLU A 389 16.65 -16.49 -16.49
N GLN A 390 15.63 -16.72 -15.66
CA GLN A 390 14.75 -17.89 -15.84
C GLN A 390 14.03 -17.87 -17.19
N GLU A 391 13.51 -16.71 -17.62
CA GLU A 391 12.88 -16.58 -18.94
C GLU A 391 13.85 -16.88 -20.09
N ARG A 392 15.12 -16.46 -19.98
CA ARG A 392 16.15 -16.81 -20.97
C ARG A 392 16.41 -18.31 -21.03
N GLN A 393 16.61 -18.94 -19.87
CA GLN A 393 16.85 -20.39 -19.77
C GLN A 393 15.66 -21.20 -20.29
N GLU A 394 14.43 -20.75 -20.06
CA GLU A 394 13.22 -21.39 -20.58
C GLU A 394 13.04 -21.21 -22.09
N ALA A 395 13.60 -20.15 -22.69
CA ALA A 395 13.53 -19.90 -24.13
C ALA A 395 14.62 -20.66 -24.94
N GLU A 396 15.67 -21.13 -24.27
CA GLU A 396 16.76 -21.91 -24.88
C GLU A 396 16.47 -23.43 -24.92
N LEU A 397 15.44 -23.88 -24.20
CA LEU A 397 14.92 -25.26 -24.17
C LEU A 397 13.77 -25.42 -25.17
#